data_AF-K0NZY2-F1
#
_entry.id   AF-K0NZY2-F1
#
_cell.length_a   1.000
_cell.length_b   1.000
_cell.length_c   1.000
_cell.angle_alpha   90.00
_cell.angle_beta   90.00
_cell.angle_gamma   90.00
#
_symmetry.space_group_name_H-M   'P 1'
#
loop_
_entity.id
_entity.type
_entity.pdbx_description
1 polymer ?
#
loop_
_entity_poly.entity_id
_entity_poly.type
_entity_poly.pdbx_seq_one_letter_code
_entity_poly.pdbx_strand_id
1 'polypeptide(L)'
;NPGSVDAESDFAEMFSPSFLGDGSQASSSGAAQPRETKVKHPKTEPAEGGGHAKPPFTKDKHKKRAESRLSRDEQRAKALQIPFTVDMIINLPVDDFNEMMSKQQLNEAQLALVRDIRRRGKNKVAAQNCRKRKMENIVGLEYELDS
;
A
#
# COMPACT_ATOMS: atom_id res chain seq x y z
N ASN A 1 31.20 43.57 8.37
CA ASN A 1 30.16 42.55 8.54
C ASN A 1 30.41 41.44 7.52
N PRO A 2 31.15 40.38 7.85
CA PRO A 2 31.29 39.22 6.98
C PRO A 2 30.49 38.03 7.54
N GLY A 3 29.59 37.47 6.74
CA GLY A 3 28.84 36.25 7.06
C GLY A 3 28.22 35.73 5.77
N SER A 4 29.01 35.02 4.96
CA SER A 4 29.14 33.56 4.92
C SER A 4 27.97 32.94 4.16
N VAL A 5 28.19 32.72 2.87
CA VAL A 5 27.32 32.01 1.94
C VAL A 5 27.96 30.66 1.65
N ASP A 6 27.73 29.65 2.49
CA ASP A 6 28.17 28.29 2.24
C ASP A 6 27.09 27.31 2.71
N ALA A 7 26.05 27.14 1.90
CA ALA A 7 25.01 26.12 2.11
C ALA A 7 24.86 25.16 0.92
N GLU A 8 25.81 25.18 -0.03
CA GLU A 8 25.75 24.34 -1.24
C GLU A 8 26.52 23.01 -1.10
N SER A 9 27.30 22.83 -0.02
CA SER A 9 28.19 21.66 0.14
C SER A 9 27.50 20.39 0.65
N ASP A 10 26.28 20.46 1.22
CA ASP A 10 25.66 19.31 1.90
C ASP A 10 24.81 18.43 0.95
N PHE A 11 24.35 18.97 -0.18
CA PHE A 11 23.46 18.25 -1.10
C PHE A 11 24.22 17.23 -1.99
N ALA A 12 25.48 17.51 -2.31
CA ALA A 12 26.29 16.69 -3.22
C ALA A 12 26.77 15.36 -2.59
N GLU A 13 26.91 15.32 -1.27
CA GLU A 13 27.35 14.11 -0.53
C GLU A 13 26.23 13.06 -0.41
N MET A 14 24.96 13.46 -0.57
CA MET A 14 23.81 12.55 -0.35
C MET A 14 23.55 11.58 -1.51
N PHE A 15 24.14 11.85 -2.68
CA PHE A 15 23.88 11.12 -3.93
C PHE A 15 25.12 10.45 -4.56
N SER A 16 26.24 10.32 -3.84
CA SER A 16 27.41 9.60 -4.36
C SER A 16 27.23 8.08 -4.23
N PRO A 17 27.14 7.32 -5.34
CA PRO A 17 27.19 5.86 -5.31
C PRO A 17 28.66 5.44 -5.35
N SER A 18 29.24 5.14 -4.20
CA SER A 18 30.59 4.58 -4.10
C SER A 18 30.61 3.15 -4.61
N PHE A 19 30.72 2.97 -5.93
CA PHE A 19 31.09 1.71 -6.57
C PHE A 19 32.56 1.78 -6.96
N LEU A 20 33.44 1.52 -5.99
CA LEU A 20 34.87 1.31 -6.25
C LEU A 20 35.18 -0.17 -6.02
N GLY A 21 35.41 -0.84 -7.14
CA GLY A 21 35.91 -2.20 -7.21
C GLY A 21 37.38 -2.28 -6.84
N ASP A 22 37.67 -3.38 -6.13
CA ASP A 22 38.89 -4.17 -5.96
C ASP A 22 40.29 -3.49 -5.99
N GLY A 23 41.06 -3.80 -4.95
CA GLY A 23 42.44 -3.32 -4.81
C GLY A 23 43.09 -3.67 -3.47
N SER A 24 43.02 -4.93 -3.07
CA SER A 24 44.00 -5.67 -2.24
C SER A 24 44.98 -4.87 -1.34
N GLN A 25 44.83 -5.02 -0.01
CA GLN A 25 45.97 -5.36 0.84
C GLN A 25 45.50 -6.08 2.12
N ALA A 26 46.11 -7.24 2.34
CA ALA A 26 45.82 -8.20 3.39
C ALA A 26 46.80 -8.03 4.56
N SER A 27 46.32 -8.24 5.79
CA SER A 27 47.04 -9.05 6.79
C SER A 27 46.19 -9.38 8.03
N SER A 28 45.87 -10.68 8.13
CA SER A 28 45.79 -11.58 9.30
C SER A 28 44.94 -11.17 10.52
N SER A 29 43.89 -11.90 10.90
CA SER A 29 43.86 -13.28 11.47
C SER A 29 42.39 -13.63 11.74
N GLY A 30 41.83 -14.84 11.71
CA GLY A 30 42.20 -16.22 11.43
C GLY A 30 40.98 -17.07 11.83
N ALA A 31 40.55 -18.05 11.01
CA ALA A 31 39.84 -19.30 11.40
C ALA A 31 39.17 -20.01 10.20
N ALA A 32 39.84 -21.09 9.76
CA ALA A 32 39.38 -22.35 9.17
C ALA A 32 37.95 -22.54 8.57
N GLN A 33 37.95 -22.74 7.24
CA GLN A 33 37.38 -23.86 6.44
C GLN A 33 35.84 -24.05 6.29
N PRO A 34 35.34 -24.78 5.24
CA PRO A 34 36.02 -25.41 4.10
C PRO A 34 35.33 -25.24 2.71
N ARG A 35 35.95 -25.89 1.71
CA ARG A 35 35.43 -26.70 0.57
C ARG A 35 34.99 -26.03 -0.76
N GLU A 36 35.90 -26.15 -1.73
CA GLU A 36 35.72 -26.04 -3.17
C GLU A 36 34.95 -27.24 -3.76
N THR A 37 34.07 -26.99 -4.73
CA THR A 37 33.69 -27.98 -5.76
C THR A 37 33.67 -27.35 -7.16
N LYS A 38 34.81 -27.52 -7.83
CA LYS A 38 35.07 -27.83 -9.24
C LYS A 38 33.89 -27.91 -10.26
N VAL A 39 33.92 -26.95 -11.22
CA VAL A 39 33.83 -27.05 -12.71
C VAL A 39 32.59 -27.69 -13.38
N LYS A 40 31.97 -26.98 -14.35
CA LYS A 40 31.85 -27.32 -15.81
C LYS A 40 30.71 -26.58 -16.53
N HIS A 41 31.06 -25.73 -17.51
CA HIS A 41 30.20 -25.43 -18.66
C HIS A 41 30.06 -26.69 -19.54
N PRO A 42 28.96 -26.86 -20.30
CA PRO A 42 29.07 -26.54 -21.74
C PRO A 42 27.77 -26.13 -22.48
N LYS A 43 28.01 -25.46 -23.63
CA LYS A 43 27.23 -25.41 -24.89
C LYS A 43 25.95 -24.54 -24.93
N THR A 44 25.98 -23.40 -25.64
CA THR A 44 25.77 -23.19 -27.11
C THR A 44 24.29 -23.18 -27.51
N GLU A 45 23.71 -21.97 -27.54
CA GLU A 45 22.79 -21.31 -28.51
C GLU A 45 21.94 -22.20 -29.47
N PRO A 46 20.64 -21.87 -29.72
CA PRO A 46 20.34 -20.72 -30.58
C PRO A 46 19.10 -19.89 -30.22
N ALA A 47 19.11 -18.67 -30.77
CA ALA A 47 18.14 -17.61 -30.64
C ALA A 47 16.85 -17.82 -31.46
N GLU A 48 15.91 -16.89 -31.17
CA GLU A 48 14.78 -16.41 -31.98
C GLU A 48 13.49 -17.24 -31.99
N GLY A 49 12.40 -16.60 -31.55
CA GLY A 49 11.05 -17.05 -31.90
C GLY A 49 9.94 -16.55 -31.00
N GLY A 50 9.45 -15.34 -31.25
CA GLY A 50 8.03 -15.02 -31.09
C GLY A 50 7.58 -14.56 -29.70
N GLY A 51 7.20 -13.28 -29.63
CA GLY A 51 6.67 -12.65 -28.44
C GLY A 51 5.40 -13.32 -27.90
N HIS A 52 5.06 -12.95 -26.66
CA HIS A 52 3.74 -12.61 -26.15
C HIS A 52 3.97 -12.24 -24.67
N ALA A 53 4.48 -11.03 -24.44
CA ALA A 53 4.55 -10.45 -23.10
C ALA A 53 3.12 -10.14 -22.64
N LYS A 54 2.45 -11.12 -22.04
CA LYS A 54 1.23 -10.85 -21.27
C LYS A 54 1.67 -10.01 -20.07
N PRO A 55 1.15 -8.78 -19.87
CA PRO A 55 1.42 -8.06 -18.64
C PRO A 55 0.91 -8.91 -17.47
N PRO A 56 1.68 -9.08 -16.37
CA PRO A 56 1.37 -10.04 -15.30
C PRO A 56 0.14 -9.68 -14.43
N PHE A 57 -0.72 -8.74 -14.87
CA PHE A 57 -1.79 -8.19 -14.04
C PHE A 57 -3.17 -8.06 -14.71
N THR A 58 -3.44 -8.62 -15.88
CA THR A 58 -4.82 -8.65 -16.40
C THR A 58 -5.58 -9.86 -15.87
N LYS A 59 -5.81 -9.89 -14.55
CA LYS A 59 -6.86 -10.74 -13.98
C LYS A 59 -8.13 -9.90 -13.88
N ASP A 60 -8.79 -9.74 -15.03
CA ASP A 60 -10.18 -9.33 -15.15
C ASP A 60 -11.09 -10.35 -14.45
N LYS A 61 -11.08 -10.34 -13.11
CA LYS A 61 -12.12 -10.97 -12.29
C LYS A 61 -13.08 -9.89 -11.83
N HIS A 62 -13.63 -9.17 -12.80
CA HIS A 62 -14.61 -8.14 -12.55
C HIS A 62 -16.00 -8.76 -12.33
N LYS A 63 -16.63 -8.31 -11.24
CA LYS A 63 -18.09 -8.12 -11.16
C LYS A 63 -19.01 -9.33 -10.91
N LYS A 64 -18.60 -10.33 -10.12
CA LYS A 64 -19.56 -11.28 -9.49
C LYS A 64 -19.50 -11.38 -7.97
N ARG A 65 -18.63 -10.60 -7.31
CA ARG A 65 -18.46 -10.63 -5.86
C ARG A 65 -19.12 -9.44 -5.14
N ALA A 66 -20.04 -8.75 -5.79
CA ALA A 66 -20.49 -7.44 -5.31
C ALA A 66 -21.66 -7.51 -4.33
N GLU A 67 -22.65 -8.42 -4.45
CA GLU A 67 -23.89 -8.21 -3.67
C GLU A 67 -24.59 -9.46 -3.07
N SER A 68 -24.20 -10.69 -3.37
CA SER A 68 -24.90 -11.88 -2.83
C SER A 68 -24.24 -12.55 -1.62
N ARG A 69 -23.01 -12.15 -1.28
CA ARG A 69 -22.29 -12.66 -0.11
C ARG A 69 -22.10 -11.51 0.86
N LEU A 70 -22.53 -11.72 2.10
CA LEU A 70 -22.30 -10.79 3.21
C LEU A 70 -20.87 -10.25 3.13
N SER A 71 -20.72 -8.93 3.25
CA SER A 71 -19.41 -8.29 3.31
C SER A 71 -18.58 -8.94 4.42
N ARG A 72 -17.25 -8.99 4.27
CA ARG A 72 -16.34 -9.55 5.29
C ARG A 72 -16.64 -8.97 6.68
N ASP A 73 -16.95 -7.67 6.73
CA ASP A 73 -17.27 -6.97 7.98
C ASP A 73 -18.64 -7.38 8.55
N GLU A 74 -19.62 -7.67 7.70
CA GLU A 74 -20.94 -8.18 8.14
C GLU A 74 -20.81 -9.59 8.72
N GLN A 75 -19.99 -10.45 8.12
CA GLN A 75 -19.73 -11.78 8.66
C GLN A 75 -19.06 -11.70 10.04
N ARG A 76 -18.08 -10.82 10.19
CA ARG A 76 -17.39 -10.61 11.48
C ARG A 76 -18.31 -9.98 12.53
N ALA A 77 -19.13 -9.01 12.15
CA ALA A 77 -20.12 -8.39 13.03
C ALA A 77 -21.12 -9.43 13.55
N LYS A 78 -21.61 -10.32 12.67
CA LYS A 78 -22.49 -11.45 13.07
C LYS A 78 -21.78 -12.44 13.99
N ALA A 79 -20.52 -12.79 13.70
CA ALA A 79 -19.76 -13.72 14.53
C ALA A 79 -19.54 -13.20 15.96
N LEU A 80 -19.33 -11.88 16.12
CA LEU A 80 -19.22 -11.23 17.42
C LEU A 80 -20.57 -10.74 17.96
N GLN A 81 -21.71 -11.12 17.37
CA GLN A 81 -23.06 -10.73 17.82
C GLN A 81 -23.21 -9.21 18.04
N ILE A 82 -22.67 -8.41 17.12
CA ILE A 82 -22.81 -6.95 17.16
C ILE A 82 -24.27 -6.58 16.88
N PRO A 83 -24.95 -5.83 17.76
CA PRO A 83 -26.38 -5.50 17.62
C PRO A 83 -26.66 -4.39 16.58
N PHE A 84 -25.72 -4.12 15.67
CA PHE A 84 -25.75 -3.01 14.74
C PHE A 84 -25.33 -3.46 13.33
N THR A 85 -25.91 -2.84 12.31
CA THR A 85 -25.51 -3.09 10.92
C THR A 85 -24.20 -2.37 10.59
N VAL A 86 -23.44 -2.94 9.64
CA VAL A 86 -22.20 -2.31 9.15
C VAL A 86 -22.47 -0.93 8.55
N ASP A 87 -23.59 -0.78 7.84
CA ASP A 87 -23.98 0.50 7.25
C ASP A 87 -24.21 1.58 8.32
N MET A 88 -24.93 1.24 9.39
CA MET A 88 -25.18 2.15 10.51
C MET A 88 -23.87 2.57 11.20
N ILE A 89 -22.95 1.62 11.42
CA ILE A 89 -21.62 1.90 12.00
C ILE A 89 -20.85 2.93 11.16
N ILE A 90 -20.95 2.89 9.83
CA ILE A 90 -20.18 3.75 8.91
C ILE A 90 -20.81 5.14 8.77
N ASN A 91 -22.15 5.19 8.67
CA ASN A 91 -22.88 6.38 8.25
C ASN A 91 -23.29 7.28 9.42
N LEU A 92 -23.37 6.77 10.65
CA LEU A 92 -23.74 7.58 11.81
C LEU A 92 -22.79 8.77 12.04
N PRO A 93 -23.35 9.95 12.38
CA PRO A 93 -22.60 11.07 12.95
C PRO A 93 -21.77 10.64 14.16
N VAL A 94 -20.73 11.41 14.49
CA VAL A 94 -19.82 11.05 15.59
C VAL A 94 -20.52 11.04 16.94
N ASP A 95 -21.44 11.98 17.17
CA ASP A 95 -22.15 12.10 18.44
C ASP A 95 -23.10 10.92 18.65
N ASP A 96 -23.97 10.64 17.67
CA ASP A 96 -24.87 9.48 17.70
C ASP A 96 -24.11 8.15 17.80
N PHE A 97 -22.97 8.03 17.11
CA PHE A 97 -22.11 6.86 17.20
C PHE A 97 -21.53 6.71 18.61
N ASN A 98 -21.08 7.78 19.24
CA ASN A 98 -20.53 7.75 20.59
C ASN A 98 -21.61 7.40 21.62
N GLU A 99 -22.81 7.95 21.47
CA GLU A 99 -23.96 7.62 22.31
C GLU A 99 -24.38 6.15 22.16
N MET A 100 -24.42 5.64 20.92
CA MET A 100 -24.68 4.23 20.65
C MET A 100 -23.64 3.32 21.32
N MET A 101 -22.37 3.72 21.30
CA MET A 101 -21.26 2.97 21.89
C MET A 101 -21.22 3.03 23.42
N SER A 102 -21.77 4.08 24.04
CA SER A 102 -21.83 4.20 25.50
C SER A 102 -23.02 3.46 26.11
N LYS A 103 -24.14 3.38 25.39
CA LYS A 103 -25.35 2.66 25.85
C LYS A 103 -25.22 1.14 25.83
N GLN A 104 -24.43 0.59 24.92
CA GLN A 104 -24.24 -0.85 24.81
C GLN A 104 -23.02 -1.32 25.60
N GLN A 105 -23.19 -2.34 26.43
CA GLN A 105 -22.08 -3.04 27.09
C GLN A 105 -21.41 -4.02 26.12
N LEU A 106 -20.63 -3.48 25.19
CA LEU A 106 -19.82 -4.27 24.26
C LEU A 106 -18.47 -4.63 24.90
N ASN A 107 -18.00 -5.86 24.65
CA ASN A 107 -16.66 -6.29 25.04
C ASN A 107 -15.58 -5.57 24.22
N GLU A 108 -14.34 -5.55 24.70
CA GLU A 108 -13.21 -4.88 24.07
C GLU A 108 -13.01 -5.32 22.61
N ALA A 109 -13.10 -6.63 22.34
CA ALA A 109 -12.99 -7.17 20.99
C ALA A 109 -14.09 -6.67 20.03
N GLN A 110 -15.31 -6.50 20.54
CA GLN A 110 -16.44 -5.96 19.78
C GLN A 110 -16.23 -4.47 19.50
N LEU A 111 -15.82 -3.69 20.51
CA LEU A 111 -15.52 -2.26 20.37
C LEU A 111 -14.40 -2.02 19.34
N ALA A 112 -13.34 -2.81 19.41
CA ALA A 112 -12.23 -2.76 18.46
C ALA A 112 -12.72 -3.04 17.02
N LEU A 113 -13.54 -4.08 16.84
CA LEU A 113 -14.11 -4.40 15.53
C LEU A 113 -15.00 -3.26 15.01
N VAL A 114 -15.91 -2.74 15.82
CA VAL A 114 -16.85 -1.68 15.40
C VAL A 114 -16.11 -0.41 14.96
N ARG A 115 -15.10 0.03 15.74
CA ARG A 115 -14.25 1.17 15.37
C ARG A 115 -13.48 0.93 14.07
N ASP A 116 -12.93 -0.27 13.92
CA ASP A 116 -12.18 -0.65 12.72
C ASP A 116 -13.06 -0.70 11.47
N ILE A 117 -14.27 -1.24 11.58
CA ILE A 117 -15.29 -1.21 10.51
C ILE A 117 -15.59 0.24 10.11
N ARG A 118 -15.87 1.12 11.07
CA ARG A 118 -16.16 2.54 10.81
C ARG A 118 -15.00 3.23 10.10
N ARG A 119 -13.78 3.03 10.60
CA ARG A 119 -12.55 3.60 10.03
C ARG A 119 -12.35 3.17 8.58
N ARG A 120 -12.49 1.87 8.27
CA ARG A 120 -12.35 1.34 6.91
C ARG A 120 -13.47 1.82 5.99
N GLY A 121 -14.70 1.86 6.47
CA GLY A 121 -15.85 2.38 5.73
C GLY A 121 -15.69 3.86 5.37
N LYS A 122 -15.31 4.70 6.34
CA LYS A 122 -15.01 6.12 6.09
C LYS A 122 -13.85 6.30 5.11
N ASN A 123 -12.78 5.51 5.21
CA ASN A 123 -11.66 5.58 4.25
C ASN A 123 -12.12 5.27 2.82
N LYS A 124 -12.98 4.25 2.65
CA LYS A 124 -13.56 3.92 1.34
C LYS A 124 -14.33 5.10 0.74
N VAL A 125 -15.19 5.73 1.54
CA VAL A 125 -15.96 6.91 1.12
C VAL A 125 -15.04 8.10 0.82
N ALA A 126 -14.04 8.35 1.66
CA ALA A 126 -13.07 9.41 1.45
C ALA A 126 -12.29 9.22 0.13
N ALA A 127 -11.81 8.00 -0.14
CA ALA A 127 -11.12 7.69 -1.38
C ALA A 127 -12.01 7.88 -2.61
N GLN A 128 -13.29 7.48 -2.54
CA GLN A 128 -14.27 7.74 -3.58
C GLN A 128 -14.49 9.25 -3.79
N ASN A 129 -14.70 10.00 -2.71
CA ASN A 129 -14.91 11.45 -2.76
C ASN A 129 -13.67 12.20 -3.28
N CYS A 130 -12.45 11.74 -2.98
CA CYS A 130 -11.22 12.31 -3.54
C CYS A 130 -11.14 12.10 -5.05
N ARG A 131 -11.42 10.89 -5.53
CA ARG A 131 -11.44 10.59 -6.97
C ARG A 131 -12.52 11.37 -7.69
N LYS A 132 -13.73 11.42 -7.11
CA LYS A 132 -14.87 12.16 -7.65
C LYS A 132 -14.52 13.64 -7.82
N ARG A 133 -14.03 14.30 -6.77
CA ARG A 133 -13.59 15.71 -6.85
C ARG A 133 -12.47 15.93 -7.87
N LYS A 134 -11.48 15.03 -7.95
CA LYS A 134 -10.42 15.14 -8.95
C LYS A 134 -10.99 15.09 -10.38
N MET A 135 -11.92 14.19 -10.64
CA MET A 135 -12.58 14.09 -11.95
C MET A 135 -13.46 15.31 -12.23
N GLU A 136 -14.26 15.76 -11.26
CA GLU A 136 -15.08 16.97 -11.39
C GLU A 136 -14.24 18.21 -11.70
N ASN A 137 -13.07 18.36 -11.06
CA ASN A 137 -12.16 19.46 -11.35
C ASN A 137 -11.57 19.38 -12.77
N ILE A 138 -11.22 18.18 -13.25
CA ILE A 138 -10.71 18.04 -14.62
C ILE A 138 -11.79 18.46 -15.62
N VAL A 139 -13.00 17.91 -15.48
CA VAL A 139 -14.14 18.21 -16.36
C VAL A 139 -14.52 19.69 -16.30
N GLY A 140 -14.49 20.31 -15.11
CA GLY A 140 -14.75 21.73 -14.95
C GLY A 140 -13.73 22.60 -15.69
N LEU A 141 -12.44 22.28 -15.57
CA LEU A 141 -11.37 23.01 -16.26
C LEU A 141 -11.44 22.86 -17.78
N GLU A 142 -11.81 21.68 -18.29
CA GLU A 142 -12.02 21.45 -19.73
C GLU A 142 -13.12 22.38 -20.28
N TYR A 143 -14.24 22.50 -19.55
CA TYR A 143 -15.35 23.37 -19.93
C TYR A 143 -14.96 24.86 -19.96
N GLU A 144 -14.13 25.32 -19.01
CA GLU A 144 -13.65 26.72 -18.97
C GLU A 144 -12.71 27.07 -20.14
N LEU A 145 -11.99 26.09 -20.71
CA LEU A 145 -11.11 26.31 -21.86
C LEU A 145 -11.86 26.36 -23.20
N ASP A 146 -12.95 25.60 -23.30
CA ASP A 146 -13.77 25.50 -24.52
C ASP A 146 -14.86 26.60 -24.62
N SER A 147 -15.00 27.44 -23.58
CA SER A 147 -15.95 28.56 -23.49
C SER A 147 -15.31 29.90 -23.86
#